data_AF-A0A2G9RMI6-F1
#
_entry.id   AF-A0A2G9RMI6-F1
#
_cell.length_a   1.000
_cell.length_b   1.000
_cell.length_c   1.000
_cell.angle_alpha   90.00
_cell.angle_beta   90.00
_cell.angle_gamma   90.00
#
_symmetry.space_group_name_H-M   'P 1'
#
loop_
_entity.id
_entity.type
_entity.pdbx_description
1 polymer ?
#
loop_
_entity_poly.entity_id
_entity_poly.type
_entity_poly.pdbx_seq_one_letter_code
_entity_poly.pdbx_strand_id
1 'polypeptide(L)'
;VAELLLHSERVDRHCEGVNQALNDLKEESTLLIEKMKSETENFRSKIISMESTFLNANKSDKLVALCNSLSSILDSHNSGVQTAMRNYRQHVEEMLGKLCDTNSDFIKSFRLFSEGGNFSPDEIETLRKRLHKASATIASFEGSIMVDLEGLESLCLEQVDLE
;
A
#
# COMPACT_ATOMS: atom_id res chain seq x y z
N VAL A 1 12.00 13.74 37.81
CA VAL A 1 12.99 13.10 36.92
C VAL A 1 12.51 11.74 36.40
N ALA A 2 11.99 10.84 37.25
CA ALA A 2 11.45 9.55 36.79
C ALA A 2 10.17 9.67 35.93
N GLU A 3 9.23 10.54 36.28
CA GLU A 3 7.96 10.70 35.54
C GLU A 3 8.15 11.24 34.12
N LEU A 4 8.98 12.27 33.95
CA LEU A 4 9.35 12.80 32.62
C LEU A 4 9.96 11.73 31.70
N LEU A 5 10.79 10.84 32.28
CA LEU A 5 11.38 9.73 31.53
C LEU A 5 10.30 8.74 31.08
N LEU A 6 9.36 8.39 31.95
CA LEU A 6 8.24 7.51 31.61
C LEU A 6 7.34 8.09 30.51
N HIS A 7 7.06 9.40 30.56
CA HIS A 7 6.31 10.08 29.51
C HIS A 7 7.04 10.05 28.17
N SER A 8 8.34 10.34 28.18
CA SER A 8 9.17 10.24 26.99
C SER A 8 9.17 8.82 26.43
N GLU A 9 9.50 7.81 27.24
CA GLU A 9 9.52 6.40 26.82
C GLU A 9 8.19 5.93 26.22
N ARG A 10 7.06 6.43 26.74
CA ARG A 10 5.74 6.10 26.19
C ARG A 10 5.58 6.67 24.77
N VAL A 11 6.05 7.89 24.52
CA VAL A 11 6.06 8.49 23.19
C VAL A 11 7.05 7.79 22.26
N ASP A 12 8.23 7.42 22.76
CA ASP A 12 9.23 6.64 22.03
C ASP A 12 8.61 5.34 21.50
N ARG A 13 8.04 4.53 22.41
CA ARG A 13 7.40 3.26 22.07
C ARG A 13 6.24 3.41 21.08
N HIS A 14 5.46 4.47 21.21
CA HIS A 14 4.38 4.76 20.25
C HIS A 14 4.94 5.07 18.85
N CYS A 15 5.94 5.96 18.76
CA CYS A 15 6.57 6.30 17.49
C CYS A 15 7.28 5.09 16.86
N GLU A 16 7.89 4.22 17.66
CA GLU A 16 8.44 2.94 17.21
C GLU A 16 7.35 2.03 16.65
N GLY A 17 6.21 1.91 17.34
CA GLY A 17 5.05 1.14 16.86
C GLY A 17 4.50 1.67 15.53
N VAL A 18 4.42 3.00 15.36
CA VAL A 18 4.05 3.62 14.07
C VAL A 18 5.05 3.22 12.99
N ASN A 19 6.36 3.38 13.25
CA ASN A 19 7.39 3.03 12.26
C ASN A 19 7.37 1.54 11.90
N GLN A 20 7.13 0.67 12.88
CA GLN A 20 7.01 -0.77 12.63
C GLN A 20 5.84 -1.06 11.71
N ALA A 21 4.65 -0.51 11.99
CA ALA A 21 3.48 -0.70 11.14
C ALA A 21 3.69 -0.19 9.70
N LEU A 22 4.42 0.92 9.53
CA LEU A 22 4.79 1.41 8.20
C LEU A 22 5.79 0.47 7.48
N ASN A 23 6.74 -0.11 8.22
CA ASN A 23 7.65 -1.10 7.65
C ASN A 23 6.92 -2.38 7.24
N ASP A 24 5.98 -2.86 8.06
CA ASP A 24 5.16 -4.04 7.74
C ASP A 24 4.37 -3.81 6.44
N LEU A 25 3.70 -2.65 6.29
CA LEU A 25 3.02 -2.27 5.04
C LEU A 25 3.98 -2.18 3.84
N LYS A 26 5.24 -1.81 4.06
CA LYS A 26 6.25 -1.76 2.99
C LYS A 26 6.69 -3.16 2.56
N GLU A 27 6.83 -4.08 3.50
CA GLU A 27 7.14 -5.48 3.20
C GLU A 27 5.97 -6.14 2.46
N GLU A 28 4.74 -5.92 2.92
CA GLU A 28 3.52 -6.36 2.24
C GLU A 28 3.43 -5.83 0.81
N SER A 29 3.73 -4.54 0.58
CA SER A 29 3.70 -3.96 -0.76
C SER A 29 4.75 -4.58 -1.68
N THR A 30 5.94 -4.86 -1.15
CA THR A 30 7.02 -5.52 -1.89
C THR A 30 6.59 -6.92 -2.34
N LEU A 31 5.98 -7.70 -1.44
CA LEU A 31 5.46 -9.02 -1.77
C LEU A 31 4.33 -8.96 -2.82
N LEU A 32 3.44 -7.97 -2.73
CA LEU A 32 2.41 -7.74 -3.73
C LEU A 32 3.03 -7.41 -5.11
N ILE A 33 4.02 -6.52 -5.14
CA ILE A 33 4.75 -6.14 -6.37
C ILE A 33 5.36 -7.37 -7.04
N GLU A 34 6.06 -8.21 -6.28
CA GLU A 34 6.68 -9.43 -6.81
C GLU A 34 5.65 -10.41 -7.36
N LYS A 35 4.55 -10.62 -6.61
CA LYS A 35 3.45 -11.46 -7.04
C LYS A 35 2.84 -10.98 -8.36
N MET A 36 2.52 -9.69 -8.47
CA MET A 36 1.90 -9.11 -9.66
C MET A 36 2.83 -9.17 -10.88
N LYS A 37 4.15 -8.95 -10.69
CA LYS A 37 5.14 -9.15 -11.74
C LYS A 37 5.15 -10.59 -12.24
N SER A 38 5.15 -11.57 -11.33
CA SER A 38 5.12 -12.99 -11.69
C SER A 38 3.83 -13.36 -12.44
N GLU A 39 2.67 -12.88 -11.98
CA GLU A 39 1.39 -13.10 -12.65
C GLU A 39 1.37 -12.48 -14.05
N THR A 40 1.94 -11.29 -14.22
CA THR A 40 2.07 -10.60 -15.52
C THR A 40 2.99 -11.35 -16.48
N GLU A 41 4.12 -11.88 -16.01
CA GLU A 41 5.01 -12.71 -16.85
C GLU A 41 4.37 -14.03 -17.27
N ASN A 42 3.59 -14.65 -16.36
CA ASN A 42 2.80 -15.84 -16.68
C ASN A 42 1.72 -15.54 -17.72
N PHE A 43 1.05 -14.38 -17.60
CA PHE A 43 0.11 -13.90 -18.61
C PHE A 43 0.80 -13.72 -19.97
N ARG A 44 1.92 -13.00 -20.04
CA ARG A 44 2.69 -12.80 -21.28
C ARG A 44 3.11 -14.13 -21.93
N SER A 45 3.58 -15.08 -21.12
CA SER A 45 3.95 -16.41 -21.60
C SER A 45 2.76 -17.18 -22.21
N LYS A 46 1.56 -17.05 -21.62
CA LYS A 46 0.33 -17.62 -22.20
C LYS A 46 0.01 -16.99 -23.55
N ILE A 47 0.11 -15.66 -23.67
CA ILE A 47 -0.13 -14.95 -24.94
C ILE A 47 0.82 -15.44 -26.03
N ILE A 48 2.13 -15.50 -25.74
CA ILE A 48 3.15 -15.97 -26.70
C ILE A 48 2.88 -17.42 -27.12
N SER A 49 2.47 -18.29 -26.19
CA SER A 49 2.13 -19.67 -26.53
C SER A 49 0.95 -19.78 -27.50
N MET A 50 -0.03 -18.88 -27.38
CA MET A 50 -1.19 -18.83 -28.26
C MET A 50 -0.85 -18.29 -29.65
N GLU A 51 0.13 -17.39 -29.78
CA GLU A 51 0.58 -16.83 -31.06
C GLU A 51 0.96 -17.93 -32.07
N SER A 52 1.74 -18.91 -31.63
CA SER A 52 2.11 -20.07 -32.45
C SER A 52 0.90 -20.89 -32.92
N THR A 53 -0.16 -20.94 -32.11
CA THR A 53 -1.40 -21.64 -32.45
C THR A 53 -2.25 -20.83 -33.42
N PHE A 54 -2.26 -19.50 -33.28
CA PHE A 54 -2.90 -18.57 -34.21
C PHE A 54 -2.30 -18.64 -35.61
N LEU A 55 -0.96 -18.59 -35.72
CA LEU A 55 -0.25 -18.65 -37.01
C LEU A 55 -0.53 -19.93 -37.80
N ASN A 56 -0.84 -21.03 -37.10
CA ASN A 56 -1.11 -22.33 -37.69
C ASN A 56 -2.62 -22.64 -37.87
N ALA A 57 -3.51 -21.72 -37.46
CA ALA A 57 -4.95 -21.92 -37.55
C ALA A 57 -5.47 -21.68 -38.98
N ASN A 58 -5.85 -22.75 -39.67
CA ASN A 58 -6.34 -22.72 -41.06
C ASN A 58 -7.86 -22.87 -41.20
N LYS A 59 -8.62 -22.77 -40.09
CA LYS A 59 -10.08 -22.87 -40.07
C LYS A 59 -10.68 -21.71 -39.27
N SER A 60 -11.75 -21.12 -39.81
CA SER A 60 -12.43 -19.97 -39.20
C SER A 60 -12.93 -20.26 -37.78
N ASP A 61 -13.56 -21.42 -37.54
CA ASP A 61 -14.05 -21.79 -36.20
C ASP A 61 -12.93 -21.87 -35.15
N LYS A 62 -11.73 -22.32 -35.56
CA LYS A 62 -10.56 -22.38 -34.68
C LYS A 62 -10.06 -20.97 -34.33
N LEU A 63 -10.04 -20.06 -35.30
CA LEU A 63 -9.66 -18.66 -35.08
C LEU A 63 -10.62 -17.97 -34.12
N VAL A 64 -11.93 -18.16 -34.29
CA VAL A 64 -12.94 -17.60 -33.38
C VAL A 64 -12.76 -18.13 -31.95
N ALA A 65 -12.53 -19.43 -31.78
CA ALA A 65 -12.28 -20.01 -30.47
C ALA A 65 -11.02 -19.45 -29.80
N LEU A 66 -9.95 -19.25 -30.58
CA LEU A 66 -8.70 -18.66 -30.10
C LEU A 66 -8.89 -17.19 -29.69
N CYS A 67 -9.62 -16.38 -30.46
CA CYS A 67 -9.94 -15.00 -30.11
C CYS A 67 -10.74 -14.92 -28.79
N ASN A 68 -11.77 -15.74 -28.64
CA ASN A 68 -12.56 -15.77 -27.39
C ASN A 68 -11.70 -16.18 -26.19
N SER A 69 -10.80 -17.16 -26.37
CA SER A 69 -9.86 -17.56 -25.32
C SER A 69 -8.89 -16.43 -24.97
N LEU A 70 -8.40 -15.69 -25.96
CA LEU A 70 -7.50 -14.55 -25.76
C LEU A 70 -8.20 -13.45 -24.97
N SER A 71 -9.41 -13.06 -25.37
CA SER A 71 -10.22 -12.08 -24.65
C SER A 71 -10.48 -12.50 -23.21
N SER A 72 -10.85 -13.76 -22.97
CA SER A 72 -11.08 -14.26 -21.62
C SER A 72 -9.81 -14.23 -20.74
N ILE A 73 -8.64 -14.50 -21.32
CA ILE A 73 -7.36 -14.45 -20.58
C ILE A 73 -6.99 -13.01 -20.24
N LEU A 74 -7.18 -12.08 -21.19
CA LEU A 74 -6.96 -10.65 -20.97
C LEU A 74 -7.89 -10.09 -19.90
N ASP A 75 -9.20 -10.38 -19.99
CA ASP A 75 -10.19 -9.93 -19.02
C ASP A 75 -9.89 -10.49 -17.62
N SER A 76 -9.51 -11.76 -17.53
CA SER A 76 -9.13 -12.40 -16.26
C SER A 76 -7.89 -11.75 -15.65
N HIS A 77 -6.88 -11.43 -16.46
CA HIS A 77 -5.65 -10.76 -15.99
C HIS A 77 -5.97 -9.35 -15.48
N ASN A 78 -6.66 -8.55 -16.30
CA ASN A 78 -7.03 -7.17 -15.95
C ASN A 78 -7.89 -7.12 -14.68
N SER A 79 -8.90 -7.99 -14.58
CA SER A 79 -9.77 -8.06 -13.40
C SER A 79 -8.99 -8.48 -12.16
N GLY A 80 -8.04 -9.42 -12.29
CA GLY A 80 -7.17 -9.85 -11.19
C GLY A 80 -6.30 -8.71 -10.66
N VAL A 81 -5.60 -8.01 -11.56
CA VAL A 81 -4.74 -6.86 -11.22
C VAL A 81 -5.56 -5.76 -10.53
N GLN A 82 -6.67 -5.32 -11.15
CA GLN A 82 -7.51 -4.26 -10.59
C GLN A 82 -8.09 -4.61 -9.22
N THR A 83 -8.49 -5.87 -9.03
CA THR A 83 -9.02 -6.33 -7.74
C THR A 83 -7.93 -6.34 -6.67
N ALA A 84 -6.73 -6.86 -7.00
CA ALA A 84 -5.61 -6.87 -6.08
C ALA A 84 -5.18 -5.45 -5.67
N MET A 85 -5.06 -4.53 -6.64
CA MET A 85 -4.70 -3.14 -6.40
C MET A 85 -5.75 -2.42 -5.54
N ARG A 86 -7.04 -2.58 -5.87
CA ARG A 86 -8.13 -1.97 -5.09
C ARG A 86 -8.12 -2.45 -3.64
N ASN A 87 -8.03 -3.76 -3.43
CA ASN A 87 -8.04 -4.34 -2.09
C ASN A 87 -6.84 -3.84 -1.27
N TYR A 88 -5.66 -3.76 -1.89
CA TYR A 88 -4.46 -3.31 -1.20
C TYR A 88 -4.50 -1.80 -0.88
N ARG A 89 -4.99 -0.95 -1.80
CA ARG A 89 -5.21 0.47 -1.53
C ARG A 89 -6.14 0.70 -0.35
N GLN A 90 -7.27 -0.04 -0.32
CA GLN A 90 -8.20 0.03 0.80
C GLN A 90 -7.55 -0.39 2.12
N HIS A 91 -6.79 -1.49 2.12
CA HIS A 91 -6.05 -1.94 3.31
C HIS A 91 -5.05 -0.89 3.82
N VAL A 92 -4.29 -0.28 2.91
CA VAL A 92 -3.35 0.80 3.26
C VAL A 92 -4.11 1.99 3.85
N GLU A 93 -5.18 2.45 3.21
CA GLU A 93 -6.01 3.57 3.70
C GLU A 93 -6.55 3.30 5.11
N GLU A 94 -7.09 2.10 5.35
CA GLU A 94 -7.60 1.70 6.67
C GLU A 94 -6.51 1.67 7.74
N MET A 95 -5.33 1.15 7.42
CA MET A 95 -4.22 1.03 8.37
C MET A 95 -3.59 2.40 8.68
N LEU A 96 -3.35 3.22 7.66
CA LEU A 96 -2.81 4.57 7.85
C LEU A 96 -3.82 5.47 8.57
N GLY A 97 -5.12 5.33 8.27
CA GLY A 97 -6.18 6.01 9.00
C GLY A 97 -6.14 5.71 10.49
N LYS A 98 -6.04 4.43 10.88
CA LYS A 98 -5.90 4.02 12.29
C LYS A 98 -4.63 4.59 12.94
N LEU A 99 -3.49 4.61 12.24
CA LEU A 99 -2.26 5.20 12.77
C LEU A 99 -2.41 6.71 12.99
N CYS A 100 -3.04 7.42 12.06
CA CYS A 100 -3.35 8.84 12.20
C CYS A 100 -4.26 9.11 13.40
N ASP A 101 -5.34 8.34 13.55
CA ASP A 101 -6.30 8.49 14.64
C ASP A 101 -5.65 8.23 15.99
N THR A 102 -4.94 7.11 16.14
CA THR A 102 -4.25 6.76 17.39
C THR A 102 -3.17 7.78 17.76
N ASN A 103 -2.43 8.31 16.78
CA ASN A 103 -1.45 9.37 17.01
C ASN A 103 -2.11 10.69 17.43
N SER A 104 -3.21 11.07 16.77
CA SER A 104 -4.00 12.26 17.08
C SER A 104 -4.58 12.20 18.49
N ASP A 105 -5.14 11.05 18.87
CA ASP A 105 -5.68 10.84 20.20
C ASP A 105 -4.59 10.82 21.27
N PHE A 106 -3.40 10.32 20.94
CA PHE A 106 -2.27 10.37 21.87
C PHE A 106 -1.81 11.82 22.12
N ILE A 107 -1.75 12.66 21.07
CA ILE A 107 -1.47 14.10 21.19
C ILE A 107 -2.49 14.81 22.11
N LYS A 108 -3.78 14.48 21.96
CA LYS A 108 -4.88 15.05 22.76
C LYS A 108 -4.89 14.56 24.20
N SER A 109 -4.25 13.42 24.49
CA SER A 109 -4.24 12.84 25.83
C SER A 109 -3.37 13.61 26.84
N PHE A 110 -2.44 14.44 26.36
CA PHE A 110 -1.58 15.25 27.22
C PHE A 110 -2.38 16.39 27.87
N ARG A 111 -2.33 16.47 29.20
CA ARG A 111 -3.04 17.47 30.00
C ARG A 111 -2.07 18.17 30.95
N LEU A 112 -2.21 19.49 31.04
CA LEU A 112 -1.42 20.29 31.97
C LEU A 112 -1.86 20.05 33.42
N PHE A 113 -0.99 20.38 34.38
CA PHE A 113 -1.36 20.39 35.80
C PHE A 113 -2.60 21.26 36.09
N SER A 114 -2.76 22.40 35.41
CA SER A 114 -3.94 23.27 35.52
C SER A 114 -5.24 22.62 35.04
N GLU A 115 -5.16 21.53 34.28
CA GLU A 115 -6.28 20.76 33.72
C GLU A 115 -6.46 19.42 34.44
N GLY A 116 -5.79 19.22 35.58
CA GLY A 116 -5.78 17.96 36.33
C GLY A 116 -4.88 16.88 35.73
N GLY A 117 -3.97 17.23 34.83
CA GLY A 117 -2.93 16.35 34.30
C GLY A 117 -1.62 16.42 35.07
N ASN A 118 -0.57 15.86 34.49
CA ASN A 118 0.75 15.71 35.10
C ASN A 118 1.90 16.18 34.19
N PHE A 119 1.60 16.94 33.14
CA PHE A 119 2.59 17.45 32.20
C PHE A 119 2.87 18.94 32.41
N SER A 120 4.12 19.34 32.17
CA SER A 120 4.49 20.75 32.06
C SER A 120 4.30 21.28 30.61
N PRO A 121 4.15 22.60 30.41
CA PRO A 121 4.03 23.17 29.06
C PRO A 121 5.22 22.81 28.15
N ASP A 122 6.45 22.91 28.66
CA ASP A 122 7.68 22.64 27.89
C ASP A 122 7.79 21.16 27.50
N GLU A 123 7.34 20.27 28.39
CA GLU A 123 7.31 18.83 28.13
C GLU A 123 6.29 18.49 27.04
N ILE A 124 5.06 19.01 27.13
CA ILE A 124 4.02 18.79 26.12
C ILE A 124 4.51 19.23 24.75
N GLU A 125 5.13 20.41 24.65
CA GLU A 125 5.63 20.94 23.37
C GLU A 125 6.66 19.98 22.75
N THR A 126 7.60 19.50 23.56
CA THR A 126 8.64 18.56 23.11
C THR A 126 8.05 17.24 22.64
N LEU A 127 7.10 16.67 23.39
CA LEU A 127 6.45 15.40 23.05
C LEU A 127 5.55 15.52 21.83
N ARG A 128 4.76 16.60 21.73
CA ARG A 128 3.89 16.88 20.57
C ARG A 128 4.70 17.04 19.30
N LYS A 129 5.85 17.72 19.35
CA LYS A 129 6.73 17.86 18.18
C LYS A 129 7.14 16.51 17.59
N ARG A 130 7.36 15.50 18.44
CA ARG A 130 7.72 14.14 18.01
C ARG A 130 6.52 13.39 17.42
N LEU A 131 5.35 13.52 18.02
CA LEU A 131 4.12 12.93 17.48
C LEU A 131 3.70 13.60 16.17
N HIS A 132 3.89 14.90 16.02
CA HIS A 132 3.70 15.61 14.74
C HIS A 132 4.68 15.14 13.68
N LYS A 133 5.93 14.84 14.04
CA LYS A 133 6.89 14.20 13.13
C LYS A 133 6.37 12.82 12.69
N ALA A 134 5.82 12.01 13.60
CA ALA A 134 5.21 10.74 13.24
C ALA A 134 4.04 10.91 12.25
N SER A 135 3.15 11.89 12.46
CA SER A 135 2.10 12.23 11.49
C SER A 135 2.65 12.60 10.11
N ALA A 136 3.72 13.40 10.05
CA ALA A 136 4.36 13.74 8.79
C ALA A 136 5.00 12.52 8.11
N THR A 137 5.57 11.60 8.89
CA THR A 137 6.11 10.33 8.37
C THR A 137 5.00 9.45 7.79
N ILE A 138 3.85 9.33 8.46
CA ILE A 138 2.69 8.60 7.95
C ILE A 138 2.23 9.19 6.59
N ALA A 139 2.03 10.50 6.52
CA ALA A 139 1.59 11.17 5.29
C ALA A 139 2.60 11.04 4.14
N SER A 140 3.90 11.12 4.45
CA SER A 140 4.96 10.91 3.45
C SER A 140 4.99 9.47 2.95
N PHE A 141 4.75 8.49 3.83
CA PHE A 141 4.67 7.09 3.46
C PHE A 141 3.48 6.82 2.56
N GLU A 142 2.31 7.36 2.89
CA GLU A 142 1.09 7.27 2.08
C GLU A 142 1.33 7.74 0.64
N GLY A 143 1.95 8.91 0.47
CA GLY A 143 2.27 9.42 -0.87
C GLY A 143 3.21 8.49 -1.64
N SER A 144 4.26 7.96 -0.99
CA SER A 144 5.22 7.06 -1.63
C SER A 144 4.58 5.74 -2.07
N ILE A 145 3.84 5.09 -1.16
CA ILE A 145 3.24 3.78 -1.45
C ILE A 145 2.17 3.87 -2.53
N MET A 146 1.39 4.97 -2.59
CA MET A 146 0.39 5.15 -3.64
C MET A 146 1.02 5.29 -5.01
N VAL A 147 2.12 6.05 -5.13
CA VAL A 147 2.88 6.16 -6.39
C VAL A 147 3.43 4.80 -6.83
N ASP A 148 3.99 4.03 -5.91
CA ASP A 148 4.51 2.69 -6.21
C ASP A 148 3.40 1.76 -6.73
N LEU A 149 2.21 1.81 -6.12
CA LEU A 149 1.04 1.02 -6.53
C LEU A 149 0.48 1.45 -7.88
N GLU A 150 0.42 2.76 -8.17
CA GLU A 150 0.01 3.28 -9.48
C GLU A 150 0.99 2.86 -10.59
N GLY A 151 2.30 2.92 -10.30
CA GLY A 151 3.33 2.46 -11.23
C GLY A 151 3.25 0.96 -11.50
N LEU A 152 3.00 0.15 -10.47
CA LEU A 152 2.80 -1.28 -10.61
C LEU A 152 1.54 -1.61 -11.42
N GLU A 153 0.42 -0.96 -11.11
CA GLU A 153 -0.85 -1.18 -11.82
C GLU A 153 -0.70 -0.85 -13.31
N SER A 154 -0.09 0.29 -13.63
CA SER A 154 0.20 0.69 -15.01
C SER A 154 1.07 -0.34 -15.72
N LEU A 155 2.12 -0.85 -15.07
CA LEU A 155 3.02 -1.85 -15.66
C LEU A 155 2.34 -3.21 -15.89
N CYS A 156 1.40 -3.59 -15.03
CA CYS A 156 0.65 -4.84 -15.17
C CYS A 156 -0.48 -4.74 -16.20
N LEU A 157 -1.05 -3.54 -16.36
CA LEU A 157 -2.14 -3.24 -17.29
C LEU A 157 -1.66 -2.62 -18.60
N GLU A 158 -0.34 -2.42 -18.78
CA GLU A 158 0.26 -1.80 -19.97
C GLU A 158 -0.46 -2.32 -21.20
N GLN A 159 -1.31 -1.45 -21.75
CA GLN A 159 -2.02 -1.73 -22.96
C GLN A 159 -0.95 -1.86 -24.02
N VAL A 160 -0.98 -2.96 -24.77
CA VAL A 160 -0.39 -2.93 -26.10
C VAL A 160 -1.20 -1.86 -26.83
N ASP A 161 -0.72 -0.62 -26.85
CA ASP A 161 -1.17 0.42 -27.75
C ASP A 161 -0.87 -0.09 -29.16
N LEU A 162 -1.79 -0.90 -29.68
CA LEU A 162 -1.86 -1.29 -31.06
C LEU A 162 -2.44 -0.09 -31.82
N GLU A 163 -1.59 0.89 -32.13
CA GLU A 163 -1.79 1.79 -33.27
C GLU A 163 -1.28 1.15 -34.57
#